data_AF-A0A964AU00-F1
#
_entry.id   AF-A0A964AU00-F1
#
_cell.length_a   1.000
_cell.length_b   1.000
_cell.length_c   1.000
_cell.angle_alpha   90.00
_cell.angle_beta   90.00
_cell.angle_gamma   90.00
#
_symmetry.space_group_name_H-M   'P 1'
#
loop_
_entity.id
_entity.type
_entity.pdbx_description
1 polymer ?
#
loop_
_entity_poly.entity_id
_entity_poly.type
_entity_poly.pdbx_seq_one_letter_code
_entity_poly.pdbx_strand_id
1 'polypeptide(L)'
;MSGSLELVRVQRLHLKLLYCERTAQAFAEDPEAVLALWRVPSHWSACLPDPLSEGHRAEMHGRRLLAAQDLEMVFAATLRHLGARDAREALGQRWLSAFLSSDAFFEPRFSLPDPVGVGRAYEGYSRFFFWARDAFGLRRPGADEGLRDDLYLDFAACLDQRKVTALDPAWDALQSGFFWSVRPGHPSPCRGLTRDREVFTDRRPDARERLLAEGLLDLDGLEP
;
A
#
# COMPACT_ATOMS: atom_id res chain seq x y z
N MET A 1 -4.96 -9.45 -31.33
CA MET A 1 -5.21 -9.07 -29.93
C MET A 1 -4.48 -9.93 -28.89
N SER A 2 -3.88 -11.10 -29.22
CA SER A 2 -3.18 -11.94 -28.22
C SER A 2 -1.83 -11.38 -27.74
N GLY A 3 -1.02 -10.79 -28.63
CA GLY A 3 0.33 -10.32 -28.30
C GLY A 3 0.39 -9.21 -27.24
N SER A 4 -0.63 -8.34 -27.16
CA SER A 4 -0.70 -7.30 -26.12
C SER A 4 -0.95 -7.87 -24.73
N LEU A 5 -1.72 -8.96 -24.62
CA LEU A 5 -2.02 -9.61 -23.35
C LEU A 5 -0.81 -10.40 -22.83
N GLU A 6 -0.08 -11.05 -23.75
CA GLU A 6 1.15 -11.75 -23.44
C GLU A 6 2.22 -10.79 -22.89
N LEU A 7 2.43 -9.65 -23.56
CA LEU A 7 3.39 -8.66 -23.11
C LEU A 7 3.06 -8.12 -21.71
N VAL A 8 1.78 -7.86 -21.41
CA VAL A 8 1.35 -7.45 -20.06
C VAL A 8 1.69 -8.50 -19.01
N ARG A 9 1.53 -9.80 -19.31
CA ARG A 9 1.87 -10.88 -18.38
C ARG A 9 3.38 -10.97 -18.14
N VAL A 10 4.18 -10.85 -19.21
CA VAL A 10 5.64 -10.84 -19.13
C VAL A 10 6.12 -9.67 -18.28
N GLN A 11 5.59 -8.47 -18.51
CA GLN A 11 5.93 -7.28 -17.74
C GLN A 11 5.54 -7.43 -16.26
N ARG A 12 4.36 -7.98 -15.96
CA ARG A 12 3.95 -8.27 -14.57
C ARG A 12 4.89 -9.26 -13.88
N LEU A 13 5.26 -10.34 -14.57
CA LEU A 13 6.21 -11.32 -14.04
C LEU A 13 7.61 -10.70 -13.85
N HIS A 14 8.11 -9.95 -14.82
CA HIS A 14 9.38 -9.22 -14.71
C HIS A 14 9.41 -8.31 -13.47
N LEU A 15 8.36 -7.52 -13.25
CA LEU A 15 8.24 -6.68 -12.06
C LEU A 15 8.18 -7.52 -10.78
N LYS A 16 7.46 -8.64 -10.76
CA LYS A 16 7.44 -9.52 -9.58
C LYS A 16 8.81 -10.12 -9.28
N LEU A 17 9.60 -10.47 -10.29
CA LEU A 17 10.98 -10.95 -10.08
C LEU A 17 11.89 -9.89 -9.44
N LEU A 18 11.60 -8.60 -9.63
CA LEU A 18 12.36 -7.48 -9.06
C LEU A 18 11.96 -7.09 -7.62
N TYR A 19 10.80 -7.53 -7.12
CA TYR A 19 10.29 -7.12 -5.80
C TYR A 19 9.95 -8.30 -4.88
N CYS A 20 9.51 -9.44 -5.43
CA CYS A 20 9.05 -10.60 -4.69
C CYS A 20 10.14 -11.68 -4.63
N GLU A 21 10.85 -11.77 -3.49
CA GLU A 21 11.87 -12.81 -3.22
C GLU A 21 11.37 -14.21 -3.51
N ARG A 22 10.16 -14.53 -3.07
CA ARG A 22 9.58 -15.85 -3.26
C ARG A 22 9.39 -16.18 -4.74
N THR A 23 8.99 -15.21 -5.57
CA THR A 23 8.84 -15.44 -7.02
C THR A 23 10.21 -15.57 -7.67
N ALA A 24 11.18 -14.75 -7.29
CA ALA A 24 12.55 -14.84 -7.77
C ALA A 24 13.19 -16.19 -7.44
N GLN A 25 13.02 -16.67 -6.21
CA GLN A 25 13.50 -17.98 -5.77
C GLN A 25 12.81 -19.12 -6.54
N ALA A 26 11.47 -19.10 -6.63
CA ALA A 26 10.74 -20.12 -7.38
C ALA A 26 11.14 -20.15 -8.86
N PHE A 27 11.40 -18.99 -9.46
CA PHE A 27 11.85 -18.89 -10.85
C PHE A 27 13.28 -19.39 -11.04
N ALA A 28 14.16 -19.22 -10.05
CA ALA A 28 15.50 -19.79 -10.09
C ALA A 28 15.49 -21.32 -9.95
N GLU A 29 14.54 -21.87 -9.19
CA GLU A 29 14.40 -23.32 -8.95
C GLU A 29 13.72 -24.04 -10.13
N ASP A 30 12.62 -23.48 -10.65
CA ASP A 30 11.85 -24.05 -11.77
C ASP A 30 11.20 -22.92 -12.63
N PRO A 31 11.94 -22.37 -13.61
CA PRO A 31 11.44 -21.32 -14.48
C PRO A 31 10.16 -21.72 -15.23
N GLU A 32 10.08 -22.95 -15.72
CA GLU A 32 8.95 -23.43 -16.54
C GLU A 32 7.66 -23.52 -15.73
N ALA A 33 7.73 -23.98 -14.47
CA ALA A 33 6.57 -23.97 -13.58
C ALA A 33 6.07 -22.56 -13.30
N VAL A 34 6.97 -21.59 -13.09
CA VAL A 34 6.58 -20.19 -12.85
C VAL A 34 6.00 -19.56 -14.12
N LEU A 35 6.59 -19.80 -15.30
CA LEU A 35 6.05 -19.34 -16.58
C LEU A 35 4.63 -19.87 -16.81
N ALA A 36 4.40 -21.16 -16.55
CA ALA A 36 3.08 -21.78 -16.64
C ALA A 36 2.07 -21.16 -15.66
N LEU A 37 2.45 -20.97 -14.39
CA LEU A 37 1.61 -20.32 -13.37
C LEU A 37 1.18 -18.91 -13.80
N TRP A 38 2.11 -18.15 -14.38
CA TRP A 38 1.89 -16.79 -14.85
C TRP A 38 1.29 -16.69 -16.26
N ARG A 39 1.05 -17.84 -16.90
CA ARG A 39 0.55 -17.95 -18.29
C ARG A 39 1.40 -17.14 -19.27
N VAL A 40 2.71 -17.18 -19.07
CA VAL A 40 3.74 -16.58 -19.93
C VAL A 40 4.29 -17.69 -20.84
N PRO A 41 4.23 -17.53 -22.17
CA PRO A 41 4.82 -18.51 -23.09
C PRO A 41 6.33 -18.69 -22.87
N SER A 42 6.84 -19.92 -22.98
CA SER A 42 8.24 -20.24 -22.70
C SER A 42 9.26 -19.48 -23.57
N HIS A 43 8.87 -19.05 -24.77
CA HIS A 43 9.75 -18.24 -25.63
C HIS A 43 10.12 -16.87 -25.02
N TRP A 44 9.35 -16.37 -24.03
CA TRP A 44 9.68 -15.16 -23.29
C TRP A 44 10.70 -15.38 -22.16
N SER A 45 11.06 -16.63 -21.85
CA SER A 45 12.01 -16.92 -20.77
C SER A 45 13.35 -16.20 -20.97
N ALA A 46 13.82 -16.07 -22.21
CA ALA A 46 15.05 -15.38 -22.54
C ALA A 46 14.99 -13.85 -22.32
N CYS A 47 13.79 -13.28 -22.17
CA CYS A 47 13.57 -11.85 -21.90
C CYS A 47 13.38 -11.54 -20.41
N LEU A 48 13.28 -12.57 -19.56
CA LEU A 48 13.19 -12.41 -18.11
C LEU A 48 14.59 -12.41 -17.49
N PRO A 49 14.80 -11.65 -16.41
CA PRO A 49 16.10 -11.57 -15.77
C PRO A 49 16.42 -12.89 -15.07
N ASP A 50 17.70 -13.27 -15.08
CA ASP A 50 18.21 -14.38 -14.28
C ASP A 50 18.25 -13.97 -12.79
N PRO A 51 17.44 -14.58 -11.91
CA PRO A 51 17.41 -14.22 -10.49
C PRO A 51 18.72 -14.53 -9.74
N LEU A 52 19.56 -15.40 -10.30
CA LEU A 52 20.86 -15.77 -9.73
C LEU A 52 22.00 -14.88 -10.22
N SER A 53 21.74 -13.95 -11.15
CA SER A 53 22.73 -12.98 -11.57
C SER A 53 22.99 -11.94 -10.46
N GLU A 54 24.24 -11.47 -10.37
CA GLU A 54 24.59 -10.39 -9.43
C GLU A 54 23.83 -9.10 -9.72
N GLY A 55 23.69 -8.76 -11.01
CA GLY A 55 22.96 -7.56 -11.45
C GLY A 55 21.50 -7.57 -11.00
N HIS A 56 20.79 -8.69 -11.19
CA HIS A 56 19.40 -8.80 -10.74
C HIS A 56 19.26 -8.71 -9.22
N ARG A 57 20.12 -9.38 -8.45
CA ARG A 57 20.09 -9.30 -6.98
C ARG A 57 20.34 -7.88 -6.48
N ALA A 58 21.30 -7.17 -7.07
CA ALA A 58 21.60 -5.79 -6.73
C ALA A 58 20.42 -4.86 -7.05
N GLU A 59 19.83 -5.00 -8.24
CA GLU A 59 18.66 -4.21 -8.64
C GLU A 59 17.46 -4.47 -7.73
N MET A 60 17.17 -5.74 -7.45
CA MET A 60 16.11 -6.15 -6.54
C MET A 60 16.33 -5.59 -5.13
N HIS A 61 17.54 -5.65 -4.58
CA HIS A 61 17.85 -5.04 -3.29
C HIS A 61 17.60 -3.52 -3.31
N GLY A 62 18.12 -2.82 -4.32
CA GLY A 62 17.95 -1.38 -4.46
C GLY A 62 16.48 -0.95 -4.59
N ARG A 63 15.69 -1.66 -5.41
CA ARG A 63 14.25 -1.38 -5.59
C ARG A 63 13.44 -1.60 -4.33
N ARG A 64 13.75 -2.66 -3.58
CA ARG A 64 13.08 -2.95 -2.30
C ARG A 64 13.46 -1.93 -1.23
N LEU A 65 14.71 -1.48 -1.22
CA LEU A 65 15.15 -0.41 -0.32
C LEU A 65 14.42 0.90 -0.63
N LEU A 66 14.32 1.27 -1.91
CA LEU A 66 13.56 2.46 -2.32
C LEU A 66 12.09 2.36 -1.91
N ALA A 67 11.44 1.21 -2.13
CA ALA A 67 10.08 0.99 -1.68
C ALA A 67 9.94 1.11 -0.15
N ALA A 68 10.91 0.59 0.62
CA ALA A 68 10.92 0.73 2.07
C ALA A 68 11.14 2.19 2.53
N GLN A 69 11.97 2.96 1.83
CA GLN A 69 12.19 4.39 2.09
C GLN A 69 10.93 5.22 1.80
N ASP A 70 10.23 4.90 0.71
CA ASP A 70 8.95 5.54 0.38
C ASP A 70 7.91 5.27 1.47
N LEU A 71 7.86 4.04 1.98
CA LEU A 71 6.99 3.70 3.11
C LEU A 71 7.42 4.38 4.40
N GLU A 72 8.73 4.45 4.70
CA GLU A 72 9.23 5.12 5.90
C GLU A 72 8.86 6.61 5.94
N MET A 73 8.97 7.29 4.79
CA MET A 73 8.61 8.70 4.67
C MET A 73 7.14 8.98 5.02
N VAL A 74 6.26 8.00 4.77
CA VAL A 74 4.81 8.15 4.95
C VAL A 74 4.32 7.51 6.25
N PHE A 75 4.81 6.32 6.57
CA PHE A 75 4.30 5.41 7.59
C PHE A 75 5.26 5.21 8.76
N ALA A 76 6.01 6.25 9.14
CA ALA A 76 7.08 6.13 10.12
C ALA A 76 6.60 5.58 11.48
N ALA A 77 5.41 5.97 11.97
CA ALA A 77 4.87 5.45 13.22
C ALA A 77 4.47 3.98 13.07
N THR A 78 3.79 3.66 11.97
CA THR A 78 3.38 2.29 11.63
C THR A 78 4.58 1.36 11.51
N LEU A 79 5.67 1.77 10.85
CA LEU A 79 6.87 0.95 10.70
C LEU A 79 7.54 0.66 12.05
N ARG A 80 7.62 1.67 12.92
CA ARG A 80 8.15 1.50 14.29
C ARG A 80 7.29 0.52 15.09
N HIS A 81 5.97 0.61 14.97
CA HIS A 81 5.04 -0.33 15.59
C HIS A 81 5.29 -1.77 15.10
N LEU A 82 5.50 -1.93 13.79
CA LEU A 82 5.83 -3.21 13.16
C LEU A 82 7.29 -3.66 13.38
N GLY A 83 8.05 -2.96 14.23
CA GLY A 83 9.40 -3.34 14.64
C GLY A 83 10.53 -2.94 13.69
N ALA A 84 10.30 -1.96 12.80
CA ALA A 84 11.33 -1.38 11.93
C ALA A 84 11.57 0.10 12.26
N ARG A 85 12.81 0.48 12.58
CA ARG A 85 13.15 1.88 12.89
C ARG A 85 13.44 2.72 11.67
N ASP A 86 13.88 2.07 10.61
CA ASP A 86 14.22 2.68 9.32
C ASP A 86 13.96 1.70 8.16
N ALA A 87 14.08 2.18 6.93
CA ALA A 87 13.90 1.37 5.73
C ALA A 87 14.86 0.17 5.62
N ARG A 88 16.07 0.22 6.22
CA ARG A 88 17.02 -0.89 6.16
C ARG A 88 16.60 -2.02 7.08
N GLU A 89 16.13 -1.70 8.29
CA GLU A 89 15.53 -2.69 9.19
C GLU A 89 14.26 -3.29 8.58
N ALA A 90 13.45 -2.49 7.89
CA ALA A 90 12.25 -2.96 7.20
C ALA A 90 12.54 -4.06 6.16
N LEU A 91 13.69 -4.03 5.47
CA LEU A 91 14.10 -5.08 4.52
C LEU A 91 14.17 -6.47 5.13
N GLY A 92 14.51 -6.57 6.42
CA GLY A 92 14.54 -7.83 7.16
C GLY A 92 13.16 -8.31 7.65
N GLN A 93 12.12 -7.49 7.48
CA GLN A 93 10.81 -7.78 8.04
C GLN A 93 9.96 -8.63 7.10
N ARG A 94 9.29 -9.63 7.69
CA ARG A 94 8.37 -10.52 6.95
C ARG A 94 7.20 -9.76 6.34
N TRP A 95 6.69 -8.73 7.02
CA TRP A 95 5.57 -7.95 6.53
C TRP A 95 5.94 -7.20 5.24
N LEU A 96 7.16 -6.68 5.12
CA LEU A 96 7.57 -5.96 3.91
C LEU A 96 7.68 -6.93 2.73
N SER A 97 8.32 -8.09 2.94
CA SER A 97 8.38 -9.14 1.90
C SER A 97 6.97 -9.58 1.48
N ALA A 98 6.04 -9.73 2.43
CA ALA A 98 4.64 -10.05 2.14
C ALA A 98 3.93 -8.95 1.33
N PHE A 99 4.14 -7.67 1.66
CA PHE A 99 3.59 -6.53 0.93
C PHE A 99 4.12 -6.47 -0.51
N LEU A 100 5.43 -6.47 -0.69
CA LEU A 100 6.09 -6.40 -2.01
C LEU A 100 5.81 -7.64 -2.88
N SER A 101 5.29 -8.71 -2.27
CA SER A 101 4.84 -9.92 -2.95
C SER A 101 3.34 -9.96 -3.21
N SER A 102 2.55 -9.05 -2.62
CA SER A 102 1.09 -9.02 -2.71
C SER A 102 0.59 -8.51 -4.06
N ASP A 103 -0.68 -8.74 -4.39
CA ASP A 103 -1.30 -8.13 -5.58
C ASP A 103 -1.55 -6.63 -5.38
N ALA A 104 -1.79 -6.21 -4.14
CA ALA A 104 -1.97 -4.81 -3.77
C ALA A 104 -0.79 -3.94 -4.23
N PHE A 105 0.44 -4.45 -4.17
CA PHE A 105 1.61 -3.71 -4.61
C PHE A 105 1.66 -3.46 -6.13
N PHE A 106 1.11 -4.36 -6.96
CA PHE A 106 1.25 -4.29 -8.43
C PHE A 106 0.00 -3.87 -9.17
N GLU A 107 -1.19 -4.03 -8.58
CA GLU A 107 -2.44 -3.78 -9.29
C GLU A 107 -2.92 -2.32 -9.07
N PRO A 108 -3.10 -1.53 -10.14
CA PRO A 108 -3.48 -0.12 -10.04
C PRO A 108 -4.82 0.13 -9.34
N ARG A 109 -5.69 -0.88 -9.26
CA ARG A 109 -6.94 -0.78 -8.50
C ARG A 109 -6.69 -0.49 -7.02
N PHE A 110 -5.53 -0.85 -6.48
CA PHE A 110 -5.19 -0.61 -5.07
C PHE A 110 -4.62 0.79 -4.80
N SER A 111 -4.70 1.69 -5.76
CA SER A 111 -4.20 3.05 -5.63
C SER A 111 -5.32 4.06 -5.78
N LEU A 112 -5.23 5.11 -4.97
CA LEU A 112 -6.03 6.31 -5.18
C LEU A 112 -5.53 7.07 -6.41
N PRO A 113 -6.35 7.99 -6.98
CA PRO A 113 -5.92 8.85 -8.08
C PRO A 113 -4.70 9.68 -7.66
N ASP A 114 -3.63 9.61 -8.44
CA ASP A 114 -2.43 10.40 -8.19
C ASP A 114 -2.78 11.90 -8.23
N PRO A 115 -2.37 12.68 -7.21
CA PRO A 115 -2.72 14.09 -7.10
C PRO A 115 -2.24 14.93 -8.30
N VAL A 116 -1.16 14.54 -8.98
CA VAL A 116 -0.66 15.27 -10.16
C VAL A 116 -1.34 14.85 -11.48
N GLY A 117 -2.39 14.03 -11.43
CA GLY A 117 -3.20 13.63 -12.60
C GLY A 117 -2.55 12.54 -13.45
N VAL A 118 -1.46 11.93 -12.99
CA VAL A 118 -0.72 10.85 -13.69
C VAL A 118 -1.45 9.49 -13.59
N GLY A 119 -2.60 9.45 -12.91
CA GLY A 119 -3.45 8.27 -12.77
C GLY A 119 -3.01 7.34 -11.63
N ARG A 120 -3.81 6.30 -11.37
CA ARG A 120 -3.68 5.40 -10.20
C ARG A 120 -2.43 4.49 -10.19
N ALA A 121 -1.46 4.67 -11.09
CA ALA A 121 -0.37 3.69 -11.26
C ALA A 121 0.85 3.93 -10.34
N TYR A 122 1.01 5.13 -9.78
CA TYR A 122 2.29 5.58 -9.19
C TYR A 122 2.33 5.62 -7.65
N GLU A 123 1.23 5.35 -6.94
CA GLU A 123 1.19 5.50 -5.49
C GLU A 123 1.49 4.19 -4.74
N GLY A 124 2.62 4.15 -4.01
CA GLY A 124 2.94 3.06 -3.09
C GLY A 124 2.20 3.13 -1.75
N TYR A 125 1.79 4.33 -1.32
CA TYR A 125 1.24 4.54 0.02
C TYR A 125 -0.21 4.08 0.17
N SER A 126 -1.08 4.38 -0.79
CA SER A 126 -2.47 3.91 -0.79
C SER A 126 -2.52 2.38 -0.89
N ARG A 127 -1.66 1.79 -1.73
CA ARG A 127 -1.47 0.33 -1.82
C ARG A 127 -1.08 -0.29 -0.49
N PHE A 128 -0.12 0.32 0.21
CA PHE A 128 0.31 -0.16 1.52
C PHE A 128 -0.78 -0.02 2.56
N PHE A 129 -1.49 1.12 2.61
CA PHE A 129 -2.60 1.33 3.53
C PHE A 129 -3.66 0.23 3.39
N PHE A 130 -4.16 -0.01 2.17
CA PHE A 130 -5.17 -1.04 1.95
C PHE A 130 -4.65 -2.45 2.26
N TRP A 131 -3.42 -2.76 1.83
CA TRP A 131 -2.80 -4.04 2.13
C TRP A 131 -2.63 -4.27 3.64
N ALA A 132 -2.07 -3.30 4.36
CA ALA A 132 -1.78 -3.40 5.79
C ALA A 132 -3.07 -3.53 6.59
N ARG A 133 -4.09 -2.75 6.24
CA ARG A 133 -5.43 -2.82 6.86
C ARG A 133 -6.00 -4.23 6.82
N ASP A 134 -5.85 -4.94 5.70
CA ASP A 134 -6.35 -6.30 5.54
C ASP A 134 -5.39 -7.35 6.10
N ALA A 135 -4.09 -7.23 5.85
CA ALA A 135 -3.06 -8.19 6.26
C ALA A 135 -2.95 -8.30 7.78
N PHE A 136 -3.11 -7.20 8.51
CA PHE A 136 -3.11 -7.17 9.97
C PHE A 136 -4.52 -7.26 10.57
N GLY A 137 -5.55 -7.44 9.75
CA GLY A 137 -6.93 -7.60 10.22
C GLY A 137 -7.47 -6.37 10.96
N LEU A 138 -7.03 -5.16 10.61
CA LEU A 138 -7.31 -3.92 11.35
C LEU A 138 -8.77 -3.48 11.28
N ARG A 139 -9.62 -4.18 10.52
CA ARG A 139 -11.08 -3.99 10.47
C ARG A 139 -11.84 -5.00 11.33
N ARG A 140 -11.17 -5.93 12.01
CA ARG A 140 -11.80 -7.00 12.79
C ARG A 140 -11.88 -6.65 14.28
N PRO A 141 -12.85 -7.19 15.01
CA PRO A 141 -12.85 -7.11 16.47
C PRO A 141 -11.55 -7.68 17.05
N GLY A 142 -10.96 -6.97 18.03
CA GLY A 142 -9.70 -7.36 18.66
C GLY A 142 -8.45 -7.03 17.86
N ALA A 143 -8.56 -6.22 16.79
CA ALA A 143 -7.40 -5.63 16.12
C ALA A 143 -6.52 -4.84 17.10
N ASP A 144 -5.24 -4.76 16.79
CA ASP A 144 -4.30 -3.89 17.51
C ASP A 144 -4.71 -2.42 17.31
N GLU A 145 -5.28 -1.82 18.37
CA GLU A 145 -5.77 -0.44 18.34
C GLU A 145 -4.63 0.56 18.08
N GLY A 146 -3.41 0.26 18.56
CA GLY A 146 -2.25 1.13 18.38
C GLY A 146 -1.75 1.10 16.93
N LEU A 147 -1.56 -0.10 16.36
CA LEU A 147 -1.12 -0.25 14.97
C LEU A 147 -2.15 0.35 14.01
N ARG A 148 -3.44 0.17 14.31
CA ARG A 148 -4.53 0.78 13.57
C ARG A 148 -4.44 2.29 13.61
N ASP A 149 -4.27 2.89 14.79
CA ASP A 149 -4.17 4.33 14.92
C ASP A 149 -2.95 4.90 14.19
N ASP A 150 -1.79 4.26 14.34
CA ASP A 150 -0.56 4.65 13.64
C ASP A 150 -0.75 4.61 12.11
N LEU A 151 -1.31 3.52 11.58
CA LEU A 151 -1.54 3.36 10.13
C LEU A 151 -2.50 4.42 9.58
N TYR A 152 -3.60 4.68 10.28
CA TYR A 152 -4.62 5.60 9.82
C TYR A 152 -4.18 7.05 9.93
N LEU A 153 -3.45 7.40 11.00
CA LEU A 153 -2.92 8.75 11.19
C LEU A 153 -1.81 9.06 10.18
N ASP A 154 -0.86 8.14 9.99
CA ASP A 154 0.20 8.25 8.96
C ASP A 154 -0.41 8.46 7.57
N PHE A 155 -1.44 7.66 7.24
CA PHE A 155 -2.14 7.79 5.96
C PHE A 155 -2.92 9.10 5.83
N ALA A 156 -3.66 9.52 6.86
CA ALA A 156 -4.41 10.77 6.87
C ALA A 156 -3.48 11.98 6.68
N ALA A 157 -2.32 11.99 7.35
CA ALA A 157 -1.31 13.04 7.20
C ALA A 157 -0.73 13.07 5.78
N CYS A 158 -0.51 11.90 5.18
CA CYS A 158 -0.09 11.79 3.78
C CYS A 158 -1.11 12.39 2.82
N LEU A 159 -2.39 12.04 2.98
CA LEU A 159 -3.47 12.57 2.15
C LEU A 159 -3.61 14.09 2.30
N ASP A 160 -3.55 14.62 3.52
CA ASP A 160 -3.58 16.06 3.76
C ASP A 160 -2.43 16.80 3.03
N GLN A 161 -1.21 16.25 3.11
CA GLN A 161 -0.05 16.83 2.43
C GLN A 161 -0.21 16.80 0.90
N ARG A 162 -0.69 15.68 0.35
CA ARG A 162 -0.85 15.46 -1.10
C ARG A 162 -1.95 16.30 -1.71
N LYS A 163 -3.01 16.59 -0.95
CA LYS A 163 -4.11 17.50 -1.36
C LYS A 163 -3.59 18.88 -1.78
N VAL A 164 -2.53 19.39 -1.15
CA VAL A 164 -1.96 20.72 -1.48
C VAL A 164 -1.49 20.80 -2.94
N THR A 165 -1.06 19.68 -3.50
CA THR A 165 -0.56 19.58 -4.88
C THR A 165 -1.54 18.92 -5.83
N ALA A 166 -2.77 18.62 -5.36
CA ALA A 166 -3.75 17.88 -6.14
C ALA A 166 -4.41 18.76 -7.21
N LEU A 167 -4.42 18.25 -8.45
CA LEU A 167 -5.11 18.84 -9.61
C LEU A 167 -6.39 18.07 -9.96
N ASP A 168 -6.57 16.86 -9.44
CA ASP A 168 -7.71 15.99 -9.72
C ASP A 168 -8.90 16.35 -8.79
N PRO A 169 -10.09 16.66 -9.34
CA PRO A 169 -11.30 16.98 -8.57
C PRO A 169 -11.74 15.88 -7.58
N ALA A 170 -11.31 14.63 -7.76
CA ALA A 170 -11.55 13.56 -6.80
C ALA A 170 -10.99 13.88 -5.39
N TRP A 171 -9.99 14.78 -5.30
CA TRP A 171 -9.44 15.26 -4.04
C TRP A 171 -10.30 16.32 -3.33
N ASP A 172 -11.34 16.85 -3.99
CA ASP A 172 -12.28 17.78 -3.37
C ASP A 172 -13.14 17.11 -2.30
N ALA A 173 -13.38 15.81 -2.40
CA ALA A 173 -14.05 15.05 -1.35
C ALA A 173 -13.20 14.88 -0.08
N LEU A 174 -11.89 15.15 -0.17
CA LEU A 174 -10.91 14.97 0.92
C LEU A 174 -10.66 16.28 1.69
N GLN A 175 -11.45 17.33 1.42
CA GLN A 175 -11.06 18.67 1.82
C GLN A 175 -11.25 18.99 3.31
N SER A 176 -12.21 18.35 3.97
CA SER A 176 -12.67 18.74 5.31
C SER A 176 -11.97 18.01 6.45
N GLY A 177 -11.12 17.03 6.15
CA GLY A 177 -10.42 16.19 7.12
C GLY A 177 -10.81 14.72 7.02
N PHE A 178 -10.21 13.91 7.89
CA PHE A 178 -10.30 12.46 7.87
C PHE A 178 -10.66 11.94 9.25
N PHE A 179 -11.39 10.84 9.32
CA PHE A 179 -11.65 10.15 10.58
C PHE A 179 -11.75 8.64 10.40
N TRP A 180 -11.67 7.92 11.52
CA TRP A 180 -11.85 6.47 11.60
C TRP A 180 -12.39 6.08 12.97
N SER A 181 -12.98 4.89 13.05
CA SER A 181 -13.43 4.33 14.33
C SER A 181 -12.21 3.87 15.14
N VAL A 182 -12.12 4.21 16.43
CA VAL A 182 -11.04 3.68 17.28
C VAL A 182 -11.13 2.15 17.34
N ARG A 183 -12.36 1.64 17.48
CA ARG A 183 -12.65 0.21 17.42
C ARG A 183 -13.38 -0.14 16.13
N PRO A 184 -12.91 -1.13 15.37
CA PRO A 184 -13.56 -1.53 14.13
C PRO A 184 -15.03 -1.90 14.35
N GLY A 185 -15.91 -1.39 13.48
CA GLY A 185 -17.35 -1.68 13.52
C GLY A 185 -18.14 -0.95 14.60
N HIS A 186 -17.50 -0.12 15.43
CA HIS A 186 -18.19 0.69 16.44
C HIS A 186 -18.37 2.14 15.94
N PRO A 187 -19.55 2.75 16.13
CA PRO A 187 -19.80 4.14 15.70
C PRO A 187 -19.09 5.19 16.58
N SER A 188 -18.51 4.78 17.71
CA SER A 188 -17.84 5.65 18.68
C SER A 188 -16.91 4.83 19.60
N PRO A 189 -15.79 5.41 20.11
CA PRO A 189 -15.27 6.72 19.74
C PRO A 189 -14.63 6.72 18.34
N CYS A 190 -14.64 7.89 17.71
CA CYS A 190 -13.94 8.14 16.45
C CYS A 190 -12.71 9.02 16.70
N ARG A 191 -11.63 8.75 15.98
CA ARG A 191 -10.44 9.62 15.92
C ARG A 191 -10.30 10.17 14.52
N GLY A 192 -9.59 11.29 14.41
CA GLY A 192 -9.40 11.91 13.10
C GLY A 192 -8.38 13.02 13.10
N LEU A 193 -8.17 13.55 11.90
CA LEU A 193 -7.31 14.67 11.59
C LEU A 193 -8.18 15.75 10.94
N THR A 194 -8.26 16.93 11.56
CA THR A 194 -8.97 18.08 10.98
C THR A 194 -8.18 18.69 9.82
N ARG A 195 -8.83 19.57 9.04
CA ARG A 195 -8.17 20.40 8.02
C ARG A 195 -7.02 21.25 8.59
N ASP A 196 -7.11 21.64 9.85
CA ASP A 196 -6.08 22.44 10.53
C ASP A 196 -4.94 21.57 11.11
N ARG A 197 -4.92 20.28 10.75
CA ARG A 197 -3.94 19.27 11.19
C ARG A 197 -3.98 18.99 12.68
N GLU A 198 -5.14 19.15 13.31
CA GLU A 198 -5.34 18.80 14.71
C GLU A 198 -5.87 17.36 14.81
N VAL A 199 -5.23 16.56 15.66
CA VAL A 199 -5.70 15.22 16.00
C VAL A 199 -6.77 15.32 17.08
N PHE A 200 -7.93 14.70 16.86
CA PHE A 200 -9.04 14.73 17.81
C PHE A 200 -9.56 13.33 18.16
N THR A 201 -10.36 13.25 19.22
CA THR A 201 -11.16 12.08 19.56
C THR A 201 -12.57 12.52 19.91
N ASP A 202 -13.56 12.09 19.13
CA ASP A 202 -14.97 12.29 19.44
C ASP A 202 -15.53 11.06 20.14
N ARG A 203 -16.03 11.25 21.35
CA ARG A 203 -16.59 10.19 22.22
C ARG A 203 -18.10 10.19 22.26
N ARG A 204 -18.77 11.04 21.49
CA ARG A 204 -20.23 11.07 21.46
C ARG A 204 -20.79 9.78 20.86
N PRO A 205 -21.98 9.31 21.28
CA PRO A 205 -22.59 8.09 20.74
C PRO A 205 -22.83 8.13 19.22
N ASP A 206 -23.07 9.32 18.67
CA ASP A 206 -23.35 9.63 17.25
C ASP A 206 -22.12 10.16 16.49
N ALA A 207 -20.90 9.97 17.04
CA ALA A 207 -19.67 10.56 16.49
C ALA A 207 -19.51 10.35 14.98
N ARG A 208 -19.66 9.12 14.49
CA ARG A 208 -19.53 8.80 13.06
C ARG A 208 -20.53 9.56 12.18
N GLU A 209 -21.80 9.57 12.54
CA GLU A 209 -22.86 10.25 11.76
C GLU A 209 -22.61 11.75 11.69
N ARG A 210 -22.22 12.36 12.82
CA ARG A 210 -21.93 13.78 12.90
C ARG A 210 -20.68 14.17 12.10
N LEU A 211 -19.59 13.40 12.18
CA LEU A 211 -18.36 13.68 11.44
C LEU A 211 -18.58 13.57 9.92
N LEU A 212 -19.41 12.63 9.47
CA LEU A 212 -19.87 12.55 8.08
C LEU A 212 -20.71 13.78 7.68
N ALA A 213 -21.62 14.24 8.55
CA ALA A 213 -22.42 15.44 8.32
C ALA A 213 -21.58 16.72 8.26
N GLU A 214 -20.44 16.75 8.96
CA GLU A 214 -19.41 17.80 8.88
C GLU A 214 -18.52 17.69 7.63
N GLY A 215 -18.72 16.65 6.83
CA GLY A 215 -18.05 16.43 5.55
C GLY A 215 -16.66 15.81 5.67
N LEU A 216 -16.28 15.25 6.82
CA LEU A 216 -15.02 14.52 6.95
C LEU A 216 -15.12 13.15 6.26
N LEU A 217 -14.01 12.69 5.69
CA LEU A 217 -13.94 11.37 5.06
C LEU A 217 -13.72 10.26 6.11
N ASP A 218 -14.56 9.23 6.04
CA ASP A 218 -14.39 7.99 6.80
C ASP A 218 -13.36 7.06 6.14
N LEU A 219 -12.18 6.93 6.74
CA LEU A 219 -11.12 6.04 6.26
C LEU A 219 -11.46 4.55 6.44
N ASP A 220 -12.41 4.19 7.33
CA ASP A 220 -12.91 2.80 7.39
C ASP A 220 -13.73 2.45 6.15
N GLY A 221 -14.45 3.43 5.60
CA GLY A 221 -15.28 3.28 4.41
C GLY A 221 -14.52 3.40 3.10
N LEU A 222 -13.25 3.82 3.14
CA LEU A 222 -12.43 3.96 1.95
C LEU A 222 -12.07 2.58 1.39
N GLU A 223 -12.37 2.36 0.11
CA GLU A 223 -11.99 1.16 -0.63
C GLU A 223 -11.07 1.53 -1.80
N PRO A 224 -10.25 0.58 -2.29
CA PRO A 224 -9.33 0.84 -3.40
C PRO A 224 -10.02 1.13 -4.75
#